data_AF-A0A9P5TZD2-F1
#
_entry.id   AF-A0A9P5TZD2-F1
#
_cell.length_a   1.000
_cell.length_b   1.000
_cell.length_c   1.000
_cell.angle_alpha   90.00
_cell.angle_beta   90.00
_cell.angle_gamma   90.00
#
_symmetry.space_group_name_H-M   'P 1'
#
loop_
_entity.id
_entity.type
_entity.pdbx_description
1 polymer ?
#
loop_
_entity_poly.entity_id
_entity_poly.type
_entity_poly.pdbx_seq_one_letter_code
_entity_poly.pdbx_strand_id
1 'polypeptide(L)'
;MSKGEHVKDAGQLLMWLVYAFEPLSIAQVTEILAVDLEDQTFDPDMRSLELVNGTYDILDSTLITVNGGKVVKLAHNSVKEFLTQTHAEMHTSKVFKINEHLAHATICQTCVIYLLQFNKEGILPEEEETFGRLYPLGIYAAQHWPSHMQRLDDKVPDHKTAKDLIISLLKDSSQLTYVNWIGSMPQVMQRGKKAMIQL
;
A
#
# COMPACT_ATOMS: atom_id res chain seq x y z
N MET A 1 14.48 -14.20 -10.22
CA MET A 1 14.37 -12.74 -10.03
C MET A 1 15.75 -12.10 -10.10
N SER A 2 15.85 -10.86 -10.59
CA SER A 2 17.12 -10.15 -10.71
C SER A 2 17.44 -9.37 -9.43
N LYS A 3 18.72 -9.06 -9.17
CA LYS A 3 19.15 -8.28 -7.99
C LYS A 3 18.47 -6.89 -7.88
N GLY A 4 17.98 -6.33 -8.98
CA GLY A 4 17.29 -5.03 -8.99
C GLY A 4 15.84 -5.09 -8.49
N GLU A 5 15.20 -6.25 -8.60
CA GLU A 5 13.80 -6.50 -8.25
C GLU A 5 13.63 -6.52 -6.73
N HIS A 6 14.47 -7.30 -6.03
CA HIS A 6 14.52 -7.34 -4.56
C HIS A 6 14.79 -5.98 -3.90
N VAL A 7 15.50 -5.07 -4.56
CA VAL A 7 15.78 -3.72 -4.03
C VAL A 7 14.55 -2.81 -4.14
N LYS A 8 13.76 -2.95 -5.21
CA LYS A 8 12.49 -2.21 -5.38
C LYS A 8 11.48 -2.66 -4.32
N ASP A 9 11.35 -3.97 -4.11
CA ASP A 9 10.44 -4.56 -3.14
C ASP A 9 10.80 -4.16 -1.70
N ALA A 10 12.09 -4.20 -1.35
CA ALA A 10 12.57 -3.77 -0.03
C ALA A 10 12.31 -2.27 0.21
N GLY A 11 12.52 -1.43 -0.80
CA GLY A 11 12.24 0.00 -0.70
C GLY A 11 10.74 0.29 -0.48
N GLN A 12 9.88 -0.40 -1.23
CA GLN A 12 8.42 -0.30 -1.08
C GLN A 12 7.96 -0.79 0.30
N LEU A 13 8.48 -1.92 0.77
CA LEU A 13 8.13 -2.43 2.10
C LEU A 13 8.58 -1.50 3.22
N LEU A 14 9.83 -1.01 3.19
CA LEU A 14 10.31 -0.06 4.20
C LEU A 14 9.46 1.22 4.24
N MET A 15 9.06 1.71 3.07
CA MET A 15 8.17 2.86 2.95
C MET A 15 6.79 2.62 3.58
N TRP A 16 6.20 1.46 3.30
CA TRP A 16 4.96 1.01 3.94
C TRP A 16 5.10 0.89 5.46
N LEU A 17 6.20 0.32 5.96
CA LEU A 17 6.44 0.19 7.41
C LEU A 17 6.67 1.53 8.12
N VAL A 18 7.12 2.56 7.40
CA VAL A 18 7.31 3.91 7.96
C VAL A 18 6.00 4.69 8.00
N TYR A 19 5.21 4.64 6.92
CA TYR A 19 4.10 5.56 6.65
C TYR A 19 2.70 4.94 6.65
N ALA A 20 2.56 3.62 6.82
CA ALA A 20 1.26 3.01 7.05
C ALA A 20 0.63 3.54 8.35
N PHE A 21 -0.69 3.74 8.35
CA PHE A 21 -1.41 4.23 9.53
C PHE A 21 -1.63 3.15 10.60
N GLU A 22 -1.41 1.88 10.25
CA GLU A 22 -1.57 0.73 11.13
C GLU A 22 -0.47 -0.32 10.85
N PRO A 23 -0.12 -1.18 11.83
CA PRO A 23 0.85 -2.25 11.62
C PRO A 23 0.37 -3.24 10.54
N LEU A 24 1.30 -3.68 9.69
CA LEU A 24 1.01 -4.59 8.58
C LEU A 24 1.19 -6.04 9.00
N SER A 25 0.36 -6.91 8.44
CA SER A 25 0.55 -8.36 8.50
C SER A 25 1.37 -8.89 7.34
N ILE A 26 1.96 -10.09 7.47
CA ILE A 26 2.66 -10.74 6.34
C ILE A 26 1.73 -10.92 5.13
N ALA A 27 0.47 -11.28 5.39
CA ALA A 27 -0.53 -11.43 4.33
C ALA A 27 -0.74 -10.11 3.59
N GLN A 28 -0.85 -8.99 4.31
CA GLN A 28 -0.94 -7.65 3.69
C GLN A 28 0.32 -7.28 2.91
N VAL A 29 1.51 -7.57 3.44
CA VAL A 29 2.77 -7.34 2.71
C VAL A 29 2.81 -8.12 1.40
N THR A 30 2.32 -9.36 1.40
CA THR A 30 2.25 -10.18 0.19
C THR A 30 1.33 -9.56 -0.86
N GLU A 31 0.15 -9.07 -0.46
CA GLU A 31 -0.76 -8.35 -1.36
C GLU A 31 -0.13 -7.04 -1.88
N ILE A 32 0.60 -6.30 -1.04
CA ILE A 32 1.27 -5.05 -1.41
C ILE A 32 2.31 -5.29 -2.50
N LEU A 33 3.12 -6.33 -2.36
CA LEU A 33 4.17 -6.68 -3.33
C LEU A 33 3.61 -7.25 -4.64
N ALA A 34 2.38 -7.76 -4.63
CA ALA A 34 1.67 -8.24 -5.81
C ALA A 34 0.95 -7.12 -6.60
N VAL A 35 1.06 -5.85 -6.18
CA VAL A 35 0.54 -4.69 -6.93
C VAL A 35 1.63 -4.11 -7.82
N ASP A 36 1.38 -4.08 -9.13
CA ASP A 36 2.20 -3.36 -10.09
C ASP A 36 1.69 -1.91 -10.25
N LEU A 37 2.53 -0.95 -9.87
CA LEU A 37 2.21 0.47 -9.93
C LEU A 37 2.36 1.07 -11.33
N GLU A 38 3.19 0.47 -12.18
CA GLU A 38 3.47 0.93 -13.54
C GLU A 38 2.34 0.47 -14.47
N ASP A 39 2.02 -0.82 -14.41
CA ASP A 39 0.94 -1.43 -15.18
C ASP A 39 -0.45 -1.21 -14.53
N GLN A 40 -0.48 -0.67 -13.32
CA GLN A 40 -1.70 -0.37 -12.55
C GLN A 40 -2.59 -1.59 -12.36
N THR A 41 -1.96 -2.73 -12.12
CA THR A 41 -2.63 -4.02 -11.98
C THR A 41 -2.33 -4.66 -10.64
N PHE A 42 -3.22 -5.57 -10.27
CA PHE A 42 -3.04 -6.45 -9.13
C PHE A 42 -3.14 -7.89 -9.64
N ASP A 43 -2.12 -8.70 -9.37
CA ASP A 43 -2.06 -10.09 -9.81
C ASP A 43 -2.03 -11.06 -8.61
N PRO A 44 -3.16 -11.74 -8.32
CA PRO A 44 -3.24 -12.82 -7.35
C PRO A 44 -2.16 -13.91 -7.48
N ASP A 45 -1.70 -14.22 -8.68
CA ASP A 45 -0.74 -15.30 -8.92
C ASP A 45 0.69 -14.85 -8.59
N MET A 46 0.92 -13.54 -8.54
CA MET A 46 2.14 -12.93 -7.99
C MET A 46 2.16 -12.99 -6.45
N ARG A 47 1.11 -13.48 -5.78
CA ARG A 47 1.13 -13.86 -4.36
C ARG A 47 1.93 -15.17 -4.14
N SER A 48 3.18 -15.24 -4.56
CA SER A 48 3.94 -16.49 -4.43
C SER A 48 4.56 -16.63 -3.04
N LEU A 49 4.49 -17.82 -2.46
CA LEU A 49 5.29 -18.24 -1.29
C LEU A 49 6.80 -18.15 -1.56
N GLU A 50 7.26 -18.09 -2.82
CA GLU A 50 8.65 -17.78 -3.15
C GLU A 50 8.98 -16.29 -2.95
N LEU A 51 8.02 -15.40 -3.20
CA LEU A 51 8.09 -14.02 -2.72
C LEU A 51 8.05 -14.03 -1.21
N VAL A 52 7.33 -14.93 -0.52
CA VAL A 52 7.44 -15.07 0.94
C VAL A 52 8.84 -15.56 1.36
N ASN A 53 9.57 -16.36 0.55
CA ASN A 53 10.98 -16.73 0.79
C ASN A 53 11.99 -15.60 0.54
N GLY A 54 11.85 -14.82 -0.55
CA GLY A 54 12.64 -13.61 -0.76
C GLY A 54 12.21 -12.45 0.17
N THR A 55 10.95 -12.44 0.58
CA THR A 55 10.39 -11.57 1.62
C THR A 55 10.89 -12.06 2.97
N TYR A 56 11.13 -13.36 3.22
CA TYR A 56 11.88 -13.79 4.40
C TYR A 56 13.29 -13.21 4.37
N ASP A 57 13.99 -13.14 3.23
CA ASP A 57 15.28 -12.42 3.22
C ASP A 57 15.15 -10.92 3.56
N ILE A 58 14.07 -10.26 3.14
CA ILE A 58 13.79 -8.85 3.48
C ILE A 58 13.31 -8.71 4.94
N LEU A 59 12.48 -9.63 5.42
CA LEU A 59 11.84 -9.68 6.75
C LEU A 59 12.77 -10.19 7.85
N ASP A 60 13.71 -11.09 7.51
CA ASP A 60 14.82 -11.58 8.34
C ASP A 60 16.05 -10.65 8.22
N SER A 61 15.92 -9.51 7.54
CA SER A 61 16.94 -8.49 7.59
C SER A 61 16.99 -7.83 8.97
N THR A 62 18.15 -7.26 9.33
CA THR A 62 18.31 -6.51 10.59
C THR A 62 17.42 -5.27 10.70
N LEU A 63 16.71 -4.89 9.63
CA LEU A 63 15.87 -3.70 9.57
C LEU A 63 14.41 -4.00 9.90
N ILE A 64 13.97 -5.25 9.80
CA ILE A 64 12.58 -5.66 9.93
C ILE A 64 12.48 -6.78 10.98
N THR A 65 11.34 -6.84 11.66
CA THR A 65 11.02 -7.91 12.60
C THR A 65 9.58 -8.36 12.41
N VAL A 66 9.36 -9.66 12.54
CA VAL A 66 8.02 -10.27 12.55
C VAL A 66 7.66 -10.64 13.99
N ASN A 67 6.75 -9.89 14.60
CA ASN A 67 6.27 -10.18 15.95
C ASN A 67 5.13 -11.22 15.91
N GLY A 68 5.24 -12.26 16.74
CA GLY A 68 4.24 -13.31 16.89
C GLY A 68 3.95 -14.08 15.59
N GLY A 69 4.88 -14.04 14.63
CA GLY A 69 4.73 -14.66 13.30
C GLY A 69 3.69 -14.01 12.40
N LYS A 70 3.17 -12.83 12.76
CA LYS A 70 2.01 -12.23 12.06
C LYS A 70 2.16 -10.77 11.68
N VAL A 71 2.81 -9.96 12.51
CA VAL A 71 2.90 -8.51 12.33
C VAL A 71 4.32 -8.12 11.92
N VAL A 72 4.45 -7.42 10.81
CA VAL A 72 5.70 -6.90 10.26
C VAL A 72 5.93 -5.48 10.78
N LYS A 73 7.12 -5.22 11.34
CA LYS A 73 7.54 -3.91 11.86
C LYS A 73 9.00 -3.64 11.55
N LEU A 74 9.42 -2.39 11.62
CA LEU A 74 10.84 -2.06 11.70
C LEU A 74 11.44 -2.66 12.98
N ALA A 75 12.65 -3.20 12.90
CA ALA A 75 13.33 -3.86 14.00
C ALA A 75 13.60 -2.91 15.18
N HIS A 76 13.93 -1.65 14.89
CA HIS A 76 14.19 -0.61 15.87
C HIS A 76 13.65 0.76 15.43
N ASN A 77 13.26 1.60 16.39
CA ASN A 77 12.84 2.98 16.09
C ASN A 77 13.94 3.81 15.40
N SER A 78 15.21 3.53 15.69
CA SER A 78 16.35 4.15 15.02
C SER A 78 16.40 3.88 13.51
N VAL A 79 15.82 2.78 13.04
CA VAL A 79 15.68 2.49 11.60
C VAL A 79 14.71 3.48 10.96
N LYS A 80 13.58 3.76 11.62
CA LYS A 80 12.63 4.78 11.14
C LYS A 80 13.28 6.16 11.10
N GLU A 81 14.00 6.51 12.15
CA GLU A 81 14.74 7.78 12.23
C GLU A 81 15.77 7.88 11.09
N PHE A 82 16.55 6.84 10.86
CA PHE A 82 17.52 6.78 9.76
C PHE A 82 16.87 6.93 8.37
N LEU A 83 15.73 6.26 8.13
CA LEU A 83 15.03 6.30 6.85
C LEU A 83 14.32 7.64 6.57
N THR A 84 14.04 8.43 7.62
CA THR A 84 13.25 9.67 7.54
C THR A 84 14.07 10.94 7.74
N GLN A 85 15.23 10.85 8.40
CA GLN A 85 16.09 12.00 8.66
C GLN A 85 16.75 12.55 7.39
N THR A 86 16.86 13.87 7.32
CA THR A 86 17.63 14.55 6.28
C THR A 86 19.10 14.60 6.73
N HIS A 87 19.93 13.71 6.19
CA HIS A 87 21.38 13.70 6.45
C HIS A 87 22.07 14.89 5.77
N ALA A 88 21.87 16.10 6.29
CA ALA A 88 22.61 17.29 5.83
C ALA A 88 24.09 17.25 6.24
N GLU A 89 24.48 16.42 7.21
CA GLU A 89 25.81 16.42 7.83
C GLU A 89 26.66 15.17 7.57
N MET A 90 26.15 14.15 6.89
CA MET A 90 26.94 12.95 6.57
C MET A 90 27.45 13.01 5.13
N HIS A 91 28.71 13.45 4.96
CA HIS A 91 29.41 13.55 3.66
C HIS A 91 29.61 12.21 2.93
N THR A 92 29.08 11.11 3.44
CA THR A 92 29.32 9.77 2.91
C THR A 92 28.08 8.90 3.06
N SER A 93 26.98 9.20 2.38
CA SER A 93 26.25 8.22 1.56
C SER A 93 24.97 8.82 0.95
N LYS A 94 24.66 8.45 -0.30
CA LYS A 94 23.34 8.62 -0.93
C LYS A 94 22.33 7.69 -0.24
N VAL A 95 22.16 7.83 1.07
CA VAL A 95 21.34 6.93 1.88
C VAL A 95 19.88 7.07 1.46
N PHE A 96 19.22 5.93 1.28
CA PHE A 96 17.78 5.78 1.03
C PHE A 96 16.94 6.67 1.96
N LYS A 97 16.63 7.89 1.52
CA LYS A 97 15.66 8.75 2.19
C LYS A 97 14.28 8.42 1.64
N ILE A 98 13.38 8.00 2.52
CA ILE A 98 11.98 7.82 2.15
C ILE A 98 11.31 9.18 2.24
N ASN A 99 10.87 9.70 1.09
CA ASN A 99 10.12 10.94 1.02
C ASN A 99 8.68 10.68 1.49
N GLU A 100 8.24 11.36 2.55
CA GLU A 100 6.90 11.21 3.14
C GLU A 100 5.79 11.34 2.10
N HIS A 101 5.86 12.34 1.24
CA HIS A 101 4.80 12.58 0.28
C HIS A 101 4.80 11.55 -0.84
N LEU A 102 5.97 11.18 -1.36
CA LEU A 102 6.08 10.08 -2.32
C LEU A 102 5.55 8.78 -1.69
N ALA A 103 5.84 8.56 -0.41
CA ALA A 103 5.32 7.41 0.33
C ALA A 103 3.80 7.40 0.39
N HIS A 104 3.18 8.52 0.80
CA HIS A 104 1.73 8.62 0.82
C HIS A 104 1.12 8.48 -0.59
N ALA A 105 1.76 9.02 -1.63
CA ALA A 105 1.32 8.86 -3.03
C ALA A 105 1.34 7.39 -3.45
N THR A 106 2.46 6.71 -3.25
CA THR A 106 2.64 5.32 -3.64
C THR A 106 1.70 4.40 -2.86
N ILE A 107 1.54 4.60 -1.54
CA ILE A 107 0.60 3.84 -0.73
C ILE A 107 -0.84 4.09 -1.21
N CYS A 108 -1.21 5.34 -1.46
CA CYS A 108 -2.55 5.67 -1.97
C CYS A 108 -2.83 4.97 -3.30
N GLN A 109 -1.89 5.04 -4.25
CA GLN A 109 -2.02 4.42 -5.56
C GLN A 109 -2.13 2.89 -5.43
N THR A 110 -1.29 2.27 -4.58
CA THR A 110 -1.34 0.83 -4.28
C THR A 110 -2.73 0.44 -3.78
N CYS A 111 -3.28 1.17 -2.79
CA CYS A 111 -4.60 0.91 -2.25
C CYS A 111 -5.69 1.03 -3.31
N VAL A 112 -5.63 2.06 -4.16
CA VAL A 112 -6.62 2.26 -5.22
C VAL A 112 -6.55 1.14 -6.26
N ILE A 113 -5.37 0.80 -6.78
CA ILE A 113 -5.19 -0.32 -7.72
C ILE A 113 -5.71 -1.63 -7.11
N TYR A 114 -5.33 -1.91 -5.86
CA TYR A 114 -5.79 -3.10 -5.16
C TYR A 114 -7.31 -3.15 -5.08
N LEU A 115 -7.95 -2.04 -4.70
CA LEU A 115 -9.41 -1.99 -4.62
C LEU A 115 -10.04 -2.23 -5.99
N LEU A 116 -9.51 -1.63 -7.08
CA LEU A 116 -10.05 -1.76 -8.43
C LEU A 116 -10.25 -3.20 -8.92
N GLN A 117 -9.56 -4.19 -8.35
CA GLN A 117 -9.76 -5.62 -8.65
C GLN A 117 -11.23 -6.04 -8.46
N PHE A 118 -11.92 -5.48 -7.47
CA PHE A 118 -13.31 -5.81 -7.14
C PHE A 118 -14.33 -5.27 -8.17
N ASN A 119 -13.88 -4.54 -9.20
CA ASN A 119 -14.79 -4.04 -10.25
C ASN A 119 -15.17 -5.18 -11.19
N LYS A 120 -14.32 -6.20 -11.27
CA LYS A 120 -14.48 -7.34 -12.17
C LYS A 120 -15.02 -8.59 -11.46
N GLU A 121 -14.99 -8.60 -10.12
CA GLU A 121 -15.36 -9.78 -9.32
C GLU A 121 -16.85 -9.79 -8.93
N GLY A 122 -17.35 -11.01 -8.70
CA GLY A 122 -18.74 -11.26 -8.33
C GLY A 122 -19.09 -10.81 -6.91
N ILE A 123 -20.05 -11.51 -6.29
CA ILE A 123 -20.54 -11.15 -4.95
C ILE A 123 -19.39 -11.29 -3.93
N LEU A 124 -19.01 -10.18 -3.30
CA LEU A 124 -18.02 -10.15 -2.23
C LEU A 124 -18.60 -10.75 -0.93
N PRO A 125 -17.78 -11.34 -0.05
CA PRO A 125 -18.23 -11.77 1.26
C PRO A 125 -18.79 -10.60 2.09
N GLU A 126 -19.99 -10.77 2.64
CA GLU A 126 -20.61 -9.77 3.52
C GLU A 126 -19.94 -9.70 4.89
N GLU A 127 -19.42 -10.82 5.37
CA GLU A 127 -18.74 -10.94 6.67
C GLU A 127 -17.33 -10.35 6.60
N GLU A 128 -17.04 -9.37 7.46
CA GLU A 128 -15.73 -8.70 7.53
C GLU A 128 -14.57 -9.66 7.78
N GLU A 129 -14.75 -10.66 8.65
CA GLU A 129 -13.71 -11.65 8.93
C GLU A 129 -13.38 -12.49 7.68
N THR A 130 -14.42 -12.93 6.96
CA THR A 130 -14.25 -13.73 5.74
C THR A 130 -13.66 -12.88 4.62
N PHE A 131 -14.10 -11.63 4.47
CA PHE A 131 -13.51 -10.67 3.54
C PHE A 131 -12.03 -10.42 3.87
N GLY A 132 -11.69 -10.14 5.12
CA GLY A 132 -10.33 -9.87 5.55
C GLY A 132 -9.38 -11.06 5.40
N ARG A 133 -9.90 -12.30 5.48
CA ARG A 133 -9.12 -13.51 5.17
C ARG A 133 -8.83 -13.67 3.68
N LEU A 134 -9.82 -13.41 2.82
CA LEU A 134 -9.68 -13.57 1.37
C LEU A 134 -8.94 -12.41 0.71
N TYR A 135 -9.04 -11.21 1.30
CA TYR A 135 -8.48 -9.97 0.78
C TYR A 135 -7.73 -9.22 1.90
N PRO A 136 -6.55 -9.69 2.31
CA PRO A 136 -5.83 -9.17 3.48
C PRO A 136 -5.58 -7.65 3.48
N LEU A 137 -5.32 -7.06 2.31
CA LEU A 137 -5.11 -5.63 2.16
C LEU A 137 -6.42 -4.83 2.02
N GLY A 138 -7.54 -5.50 1.74
CA GLY A 138 -8.80 -4.84 1.35
C GLY A 138 -9.34 -3.88 2.40
N ILE A 139 -9.36 -4.28 3.68
CA ILE A 139 -9.85 -3.42 4.77
C ILE A 139 -8.96 -2.18 4.93
N TYR A 140 -7.64 -2.37 4.98
CA TYR A 140 -6.69 -1.26 5.09
C TYR A 140 -6.85 -0.31 3.91
N ALA A 141 -6.86 -0.85 2.68
CA ALA A 141 -6.96 -0.07 1.46
C ALA A 141 -8.24 0.78 1.48
N ALA A 142 -9.41 0.16 1.74
CA ALA A 142 -10.70 0.84 1.76
C ALA A 142 -10.79 1.95 2.80
N GLN A 143 -10.19 1.76 3.97
CA GLN A 143 -10.24 2.72 5.07
C GLN A 143 -9.26 3.90 4.88
N HIS A 144 -8.05 3.61 4.40
CA HIS A 144 -6.90 4.53 4.53
C HIS A 144 -6.50 5.23 3.24
N TRP A 145 -6.89 4.73 2.05
CA TRP A 145 -6.56 5.39 0.79
C TRP A 145 -6.93 6.89 0.77
N PRO A 146 -8.08 7.36 1.31
CA PRO A 146 -8.40 8.78 1.27
C PRO A 146 -7.49 9.60 2.20
N SER A 147 -7.12 9.04 3.35
CA SER A 147 -6.18 9.67 4.28
C SER A 147 -4.78 9.80 3.69
N HIS A 148 -4.33 8.81 2.90
CA HIS A 148 -3.09 8.93 2.13
C HIS A 148 -3.21 9.99 1.03
N MET A 149 -4.33 10.04 0.30
CA MET A 149 -4.57 11.06 -0.72
C MET A 149 -4.54 12.49 -0.14
N GLN A 150 -5.09 12.70 1.07
CA GLN A 150 -5.07 14.00 1.75
C GLN A 150 -3.67 14.51 2.10
N ARG A 151 -2.65 13.63 2.12
CA ARG A 151 -1.25 14.01 2.36
C ARG A 151 -0.52 14.49 1.10
N LEU A 152 -1.19 14.45 -0.05
CA LEU A 152 -0.66 14.97 -1.31
C LEU A 152 -0.89 16.49 -1.37
N ASP A 153 0.19 17.25 -1.31
CA ASP A 153 0.16 18.71 -1.47
C ASP A 153 0.11 19.09 -2.96
N ASP A 154 -0.95 19.79 -3.37
CA ASP A 154 -1.15 20.28 -4.75
C ASP A 154 -0.11 21.30 -5.21
N LYS A 155 0.68 21.85 -4.28
CA LYS A 155 1.75 22.81 -4.57
C LYS A 155 3.05 22.16 -5.04
N VAL A 156 3.19 20.85 -4.85
CA VAL A 156 4.37 20.11 -5.32
C VAL A 156 4.06 19.49 -6.69
N PRO A 157 4.81 19.83 -7.76
CA PRO A 157 4.49 19.41 -9.12
C PRO A 157 4.29 17.90 -9.29
N ASP A 158 5.19 17.09 -8.72
CA ASP A 158 5.14 15.63 -8.84
C ASP A 158 3.90 15.03 -8.14
N HIS A 159 3.47 15.61 -7.01
CA HIS A 159 2.29 15.12 -6.29
C HIS A 159 1.01 15.47 -7.01
N LYS A 160 0.95 16.62 -7.69
CA LYS A 160 -0.19 16.99 -8.51
C LYS A 160 -0.41 15.95 -9.61
N THR A 161 0.66 15.54 -10.30
CA THR A 161 0.59 14.47 -11.31
C THR A 161 0.16 13.13 -10.68
N ALA A 162 0.68 12.77 -9.51
CA ALA A 162 0.27 11.55 -8.80
C ALA A 162 -1.21 11.58 -8.39
N LYS A 163 -1.70 12.73 -7.89
CA LYS A 163 -3.10 12.93 -7.52
C LYS A 163 -4.01 12.86 -8.74
N ASP A 164 -3.64 13.49 -9.85
CA ASP A 164 -4.36 13.44 -11.11
C ASP A 164 -4.45 12.00 -11.64
N LEU A 165 -3.37 11.22 -11.53
CA LEU A 165 -3.34 9.80 -11.89
C LEU A 165 -4.33 8.98 -11.04
N ILE A 166 -4.28 9.15 -9.72
CA ILE A 166 -5.16 8.42 -8.80
C ILE A 166 -6.62 8.80 -9.04
N ILE A 167 -6.91 10.08 -9.27
CA ILE A 167 -8.26 10.54 -9.64
C ILE A 167 -8.68 9.95 -10.98
N SER A 168 -7.77 9.86 -11.96
CA SER A 168 -8.06 9.23 -13.27
C SER A 168 -8.39 7.76 -13.10
N LEU A 169 -7.62 7.01 -12.32
CA LEU A 169 -7.88 5.61 -11.99
C LEU A 169 -9.28 5.41 -11.38
N LEU A 170 -9.66 6.28 -10.45
CA LEU A 170 -11.00 6.24 -9.84
C LEU A 170 -12.10 6.59 -10.85
N LYS A 171 -11.87 7.52 -11.78
CA LYS A 171 -12.84 7.92 -12.80
C LYS A 171 -12.98 6.89 -13.92
N ASP A 172 -11.92 6.23 -14.33
CA ASP A 172 -11.99 5.18 -15.36
C ASP A 172 -12.86 4.00 -14.90
N SER A 173 -12.91 3.75 -13.60
CA SER A 173 -13.80 2.76 -12.99
C SER A 173 -15.29 3.14 -12.93
N SER A 174 -15.67 4.35 -13.37
CA SER A 174 -16.99 4.94 -13.11
C SER A 174 -18.11 4.53 -14.08
N GLN A 175 -17.88 3.62 -15.02
CA GLN A 175 -18.94 3.21 -15.95
C GLN A 175 -19.75 1.97 -15.54
N LEU A 176 -19.71 1.47 -14.28
CA LEU A 176 -20.86 0.79 -13.61
C LEU A 176 -20.65 0.21 -12.19
N THR A 177 -19.46 0.18 -11.58
CA THR A 177 -19.23 -0.75 -10.44
C THR A 177 -19.04 -0.16 -9.04
N TYR A 178 -18.67 1.11 -8.83
CA TYR A 178 -18.50 1.62 -7.45
C TYR A 178 -19.80 1.66 -6.63
N VAL A 179 -20.96 1.74 -7.29
CA VAL A 179 -22.29 1.79 -6.64
C VAL A 179 -22.73 0.40 -6.12
N ASN A 180 -22.25 -0.69 -6.74
CA ASN A 180 -22.53 -2.07 -6.29
C ASN A 180 -21.63 -2.51 -5.12
N TRP A 181 -20.49 -1.83 -4.92
CA TRP A 181 -19.56 -2.12 -3.84
C TRP A 181 -20.07 -1.65 -2.49
N ILE A 182 -20.78 -0.54 -2.45
CA ILE A 182 -21.23 0.09 -1.21
C ILE A 182 -22.41 -0.67 -0.57
N GLY A 183 -23.19 -1.39 -1.38
CA GLY A 183 -24.33 -2.19 -0.91
C GLY A 183 -23.96 -3.59 -0.40
N SER A 184 -22.85 -4.15 -0.88
CA SER A 184 -22.46 -5.55 -0.64
C SER A 184 -21.25 -5.70 0.30
N MET A 185 -20.63 -4.58 0.71
CA MET A 185 -19.45 -4.57 1.57
C MET A 185 -19.81 -4.56 3.06
N PRO A 186 -19.03 -5.25 3.92
CA PRO A 186 -19.14 -5.11 5.37
C PRO A 186 -19.09 -3.63 5.79
N GLN A 187 -19.87 -3.27 6.82
CA GLN A 187 -20.12 -1.87 7.24
C GLN A 187 -18.84 -1.04 7.44
N VAL A 188 -17.72 -1.69 7.74
CA VAL A 188 -16.40 -1.10 7.90
C VAL A 188 -15.88 -0.36 6.66
N MET A 189 -16.25 -0.78 5.44
CA MET A 189 -15.78 -0.19 4.19
C MET A 189 -16.65 0.98 3.69
N GLN A 190 -17.78 1.26 4.36
CA GLN A 190 -18.64 2.39 4.01
C GLN A 190 -18.05 3.76 4.37
N ARG A 191 -16.95 3.82 5.13
CA ARG A 191 -16.30 5.09 5.54
C ARG A 191 -15.61 5.83 4.39
N GLY A 192 -15.08 5.13 3.39
CA GLY A 192 -14.49 5.76 2.19
C GLY A 192 -15.49 6.58 1.36
N LYS A 193 -16.79 6.32 1.51
CA LYS A 193 -17.90 6.99 0.83
C LYS A 193 -17.91 8.51 1.00
N LYS A 194 -17.55 9.02 2.19
CA LYS A 194 -17.60 10.47 2.48
C LYS A 194 -16.46 11.23 1.81
N ALA A 195 -15.30 10.60 1.64
CA ALA A 195 -14.13 11.27 1.08
C ALA A 195 -14.25 11.49 -0.44
N MET A 196 -14.83 10.55 -1.18
CA MET A 196 -15.04 10.68 -2.65
C MET A 196 -16.07 11.76 -3.02
N ILE A 197 -17.12 11.95 -2.21
CA ILE A 197 -18.14 12.99 -2.48
C ILE A 197 -17.55 14.41 -2.31
N GLN A 198 -16.37 14.52 -1.70
CA GLN A 198 -15.66 15.77 -1.42
C GLN A 198 -14.44 16.01 -2.32
N LEU A 199 -14.12 15.07 -3.22
CA LEU A 199 -13.09 15.21 -4.27
C LEU A 199 -13.70 15.79 -5.55
#